data_AF-A0A427A404-F1
#
_entry.id   AF-A0A427A404-F1
#
_cell.length_a   1.000
_cell.length_b   1.000
_cell.length_c   1.000
_cell.angle_alpha   90.00
_cell.angle_beta   90.00
_cell.angle_gamma   90.00
#
_symmetry.space_group_name_H-M   'P 1'
#
loop_
_entity.id
_entity.type
_entity.pdbx_description
1 polymer ?
#
loop_
_entity_poly.entity_id
_entity_poly.type
_entity_poly.pdbx_seq_one_letter_code
_entity_poly.pdbx_strand_id
1 'polypeptide(L)'
;MAPCSPPFILLFLSVAATIAAVSYADDFPPPYDFKHVCDPGRYKKLNLSVDKFAFCDKSLPYRARAKNLVDSLTLQEKVTLLGNQNSDVPRLGLPRYNWWSEALHGVSNVGGGSRFGKNVPGATSFPLPITSAAAFNEQLWKAIGQAVSTEARAMHNVGMAGLTFWSPNINVVRDPRWGRILETPGEDPFVVGRYAVNFVRGMQDVVGQETSEDPNTRPLKVSACCKHYAAYDLDHWATTGSAVVDRFHFRLDLDCGDTYTKYLESATLRGLVKESELDQALINNYVVLLRLGFFDGQPAYDNLTVSDVCSKQHLDLATDAARQGIVLLKNSNGALPLNTQKHKNIAVVGPNSADNSVLIGNYAGVPCKYVTAVDGLRRYAGVDHKIGCADVRCQNETFIFPAVRSARNADATVIVAGLNLDIEREDHDRTDLELPGYQNQLIRQVADASKGPVVLVIFSAGGVNVTEFDVSDKISAIVWAGYPGERGGDALADVLYGSYNPGRIQYAVFYHTLSISTRRSALTQEEGFR
;
A
#
# COMPACT_ATOMS: atom_id res chain seq x y z
N MET A 1 -2.86 -67.01 -8.11
CA MET A 1 -3.25 -66.30 -6.88
C MET A 1 -3.98 -65.03 -7.27
N ALA A 2 -5.17 -64.80 -6.71
CA ALA A 2 -6.01 -63.61 -6.90
C ALA A 2 -7.04 -63.59 -5.74
N PRO A 3 -7.71 -62.47 -5.44
CA PRO A 3 -7.28 -61.06 -5.48
C PRO A 3 -7.67 -60.34 -4.15
N CYS A 4 -7.89 -59.00 -4.21
CA CYS A 4 -8.71 -58.14 -3.33
C CYS A 4 -8.03 -57.14 -2.37
N SER A 5 -8.40 -55.87 -2.57
CA SER A 5 -8.54 -54.77 -1.58
C SER A 5 -10.00 -54.74 -1.04
N PRO A 6 -10.49 -53.76 -0.24
CA PRO A 6 -9.85 -52.60 0.43
C PRO A 6 -9.96 -52.77 1.98
N PRO A 7 -10.71 -52.03 2.85
CA PRO A 7 -11.60 -50.85 2.72
C PRO A 7 -11.00 -49.52 3.26
N PHE A 8 -11.80 -48.44 3.22
CA PHE A 8 -11.59 -47.13 3.86
C PHE A 8 -12.25 -47.08 5.26
N ILE A 9 -11.75 -46.22 6.16
CA ILE A 9 -12.57 -45.52 7.17
C ILE A 9 -12.20 -44.02 7.13
N LEU A 10 -13.15 -43.20 6.68
CA LEU A 10 -13.09 -41.74 6.75
C LEU A 10 -13.63 -41.29 8.11
N LEU A 11 -12.76 -40.87 9.02
CA LEU A 11 -13.18 -40.20 10.25
C LEU A 11 -13.25 -38.69 10.00
N PHE A 12 -14.46 -38.14 9.92
CA PHE A 12 -14.68 -36.70 9.89
C PHE A 12 -14.37 -36.09 11.26
N LEU A 13 -13.12 -35.66 11.46
CA LEU A 13 -12.77 -34.75 12.55
C LEU A 13 -12.98 -33.32 12.09
N SER A 14 -14.07 -32.71 12.54
CA SER A 14 -14.33 -31.28 12.38
C SER A 14 -13.35 -30.49 13.25
N VAL A 15 -12.14 -30.24 12.73
CA VAL A 15 -11.24 -29.24 13.30
C VAL A 15 -11.85 -27.87 13.00
N ALA A 16 -12.69 -27.41 13.92
CA ALA A 16 -13.00 -26.00 14.04
C ALA A 16 -11.67 -25.29 14.28
N ALA A 17 -11.13 -24.65 13.24
CA ALA A 17 -9.97 -23.79 13.36
C ALA A 17 -10.37 -22.56 14.18
N THR A 18 -10.30 -22.69 15.50
CA THR A 18 -10.20 -21.55 16.39
C THR A 18 -8.99 -20.76 15.92
N ILE A 19 -9.26 -19.59 15.35
CA ILE A 19 -8.23 -18.58 15.11
C ILE A 19 -7.78 -18.13 16.50
N ALA A 20 -6.84 -18.88 17.08
CA ALA A 20 -5.99 -18.37 18.12
C ALA A 20 -5.28 -17.19 17.49
N ALA A 21 -5.71 -15.98 17.87
CA ALA A 21 -4.96 -14.78 17.55
C ALA A 21 -3.56 -14.99 18.15
N VAL A 22 -2.58 -15.26 17.29
CA VAL A 22 -1.18 -15.18 17.67
C VAL A 22 -0.97 -13.73 18.04
N SER A 23 -0.93 -13.47 19.33
CA SER A 23 -0.65 -12.14 19.86
C SER A 23 0.79 -11.82 19.48
N TYR A 24 0.98 -11.06 18.39
CA TYR A 24 2.23 -10.38 18.06
C TYR A 24 2.51 -9.21 19.02
N ALA A 25 2.24 -9.44 20.31
CA ALA A 25 2.69 -8.63 21.41
C ALA A 25 4.04 -9.19 21.90
N ASP A 26 5.00 -8.29 22.09
CA ASP A 26 6.15 -8.39 22.99
C ASP A 26 7.50 -9.01 22.52
N ASP A 27 7.64 -9.60 21.32
CA ASP A 27 8.93 -10.22 20.89
C ASP A 27 9.97 -9.29 20.24
N PHE A 28 9.83 -7.97 20.35
CA PHE A 28 10.96 -7.03 20.21
C PHE A 28 10.94 -6.04 21.39
N PRO A 29 11.81 -6.21 22.40
CA PRO A 29 11.93 -5.22 23.47
C PRO A 29 12.42 -3.89 22.86
N PRO A 30 11.82 -2.74 23.19
CA PRO A 30 12.15 -1.46 22.56
C PRO A 30 13.60 -1.06 22.87
N PRO A 31 14.52 -1.01 21.88
CA PRO A 31 15.95 -0.71 22.11
C PRO A 31 16.23 0.79 22.31
N TYR A 32 15.35 1.53 22.99
CA TYR A 32 15.27 3.00 22.92
C TYR A 32 15.42 3.73 24.26
N ASP A 33 16.38 3.29 25.09
CA ASP A 33 17.02 4.20 26.06
C ASP A 33 17.75 5.37 25.35
N PHE A 34 18.10 5.19 24.07
CA PHE A 34 18.91 6.10 23.26
C PHE A 34 18.34 6.22 21.85
N LYS A 35 18.29 7.44 21.31
CA LYS A 35 17.67 7.74 19.99
C LYS A 35 18.51 7.30 18.78
N HIS A 36 19.81 7.17 18.93
CA HIS A 36 20.73 6.88 17.83
C HIS A 36 21.95 6.07 18.31
N VAL A 37 22.68 5.42 17.38
CA VAL A 37 23.77 4.49 17.73
C VAL A 37 24.90 5.19 18.50
N CYS A 38 25.40 6.33 18.00
CA CYS A 38 26.55 7.05 18.56
C CYS A 38 26.20 7.96 19.76
N ASP A 39 25.23 7.56 20.58
CA ASP A 39 24.91 8.23 21.84
C ASP A 39 25.95 7.85 22.92
N PRO A 40 26.66 8.80 23.56
CA PRO A 40 27.66 8.48 24.58
C PRO A 40 27.12 7.71 25.80
N GLY A 41 25.85 7.93 26.17
CA GLY A 41 25.16 7.19 27.23
C GLY A 41 24.96 5.71 26.88
N ARG A 42 24.73 5.41 25.59
CA ARG A 42 24.62 4.03 25.09
C ARG A 42 25.93 3.27 25.27
N TYR A 43 27.05 3.87 24.83
CA TYR A 43 28.38 3.28 25.00
C TYR A 43 28.73 3.13 26.49
N LYS A 44 28.42 4.12 27.32
CA LYS A 44 28.57 4.04 28.78
C LYS A 44 27.79 2.86 29.40
N LYS A 45 26.54 2.62 29.00
CA LYS A 45 25.73 1.49 29.48
C LYS A 45 26.33 0.13 29.09
N LEU A 46 27.05 0.06 27.97
CA LEU A 46 27.72 -1.14 27.45
C LEU A 46 29.17 -1.30 27.95
N ASN A 47 29.66 -0.44 28.85
CA ASN A 47 31.08 -0.38 29.27
C ASN A 47 32.07 -0.15 28.11
N LEU A 48 31.65 0.62 27.11
CA LEU A 48 32.43 1.02 25.95
C LEU A 48 32.68 2.55 25.95
N SER A 49 33.54 3.04 25.05
CA SER A 49 33.75 4.47 24.79
C SER A 49 33.50 4.73 23.30
N VAL A 50 32.65 5.73 23.00
CA VAL A 50 32.23 6.06 21.64
C VAL A 50 33.41 6.58 20.79
N ASP A 51 34.35 7.29 21.42
CA ASP A 51 35.52 7.92 20.77
C ASP A 51 36.50 6.89 20.18
N LYS A 52 36.37 5.61 20.53
CA LYS A 52 37.17 4.50 19.97
C LYS A 52 36.67 4.05 18.59
N PHE A 53 35.50 4.51 18.16
CA PHE A 53 34.84 4.03 16.95
C PHE A 53 34.77 5.15 15.91
N ALA A 54 35.63 5.10 14.89
CA ALA A 54 35.66 6.12 13.84
C ALA A 54 34.37 6.17 13.00
N PHE A 55 33.55 5.11 13.01
CA PHE A 55 32.19 5.17 12.46
C PHE A 55 31.24 6.13 13.22
N CYS A 56 31.62 6.63 14.40
CA CYS A 56 30.92 7.69 15.13
C CYS A 56 31.54 9.09 14.97
N ASP A 57 32.67 9.24 14.25
CA ASP A 57 33.24 10.55 13.93
C ASP A 57 32.45 11.21 12.79
N LYS A 58 31.69 12.25 13.13
CA LYS A 58 30.84 13.00 12.18
C LYS A 58 31.63 13.85 11.17
N SER A 59 32.95 14.02 11.34
CA SER A 59 33.81 14.71 10.37
C SER A 59 34.19 13.83 9.17
N LEU A 60 34.06 12.51 9.30
CA LEU A 60 34.38 11.55 8.25
C LEU A 60 33.21 11.34 7.28
N PRO A 61 33.47 11.17 5.96
CA PRO A 61 32.44 10.83 4.98
C PRO A 61 31.70 9.54 5.33
N TYR A 62 30.40 9.47 5.04
CA TYR A 62 29.56 8.30 5.35
C TYR A 62 30.15 6.97 4.87
N ARG A 63 30.73 6.91 3.67
CA ARG A 63 31.34 5.67 3.15
C ARG A 63 32.59 5.25 3.94
N ALA A 64 33.37 6.19 4.46
CA ALA A 64 34.53 5.90 5.31
C ALA A 64 34.07 5.35 6.68
N ARG A 65 33.02 5.94 7.26
CA ARG A 65 32.39 5.49 8.50
C ARG A 65 31.78 4.10 8.36
N ALA A 66 31.00 3.86 7.29
CA ALA A 66 30.43 2.55 6.97
C ALA A 66 31.53 1.49 6.78
N LYS A 67 32.61 1.81 6.06
CA LYS A 67 33.75 0.90 5.91
C LYS A 67 34.42 0.59 7.26
N ASN A 68 34.65 1.59 8.11
CA ASN A 68 35.24 1.36 9.44
C ASN A 68 34.39 0.44 10.33
N LEU A 69 33.06 0.57 10.27
CA LEU A 69 32.14 -0.36 10.93
C LEU A 69 32.30 -1.78 10.37
N VAL A 70 32.27 -1.94 9.04
CA VAL A 70 32.33 -3.24 8.36
C VAL A 70 33.67 -3.95 8.53
N ASP A 71 34.79 -3.21 8.48
CA ASP A 71 36.13 -3.69 8.80
C ASP A 71 36.25 -4.19 10.25
N SER A 72 35.36 -3.75 11.14
CA SER A 72 35.33 -4.14 12.56
C SER A 72 34.46 -5.36 12.85
N LEU A 73 33.70 -5.89 11.87
CA LEU A 73 32.79 -7.04 12.02
C LEU A 73 33.52 -8.37 11.76
N THR A 74 33.08 -9.44 12.42
CA THR A 74 33.45 -10.82 12.04
C THR A 74 32.61 -11.28 10.85
N LEU A 75 33.07 -12.31 10.11
CA LEU A 75 32.27 -12.92 9.04
C LEU A 75 30.85 -13.34 9.51
N GLN A 76 30.75 -13.91 10.71
CA GLN A 76 29.47 -14.33 11.27
C GLN A 76 28.54 -13.14 11.51
N GLU A 77 29.04 -12.04 12.07
CA GLU A 77 28.25 -10.82 12.25
C GLU A 77 27.89 -10.17 10.91
N LYS A 78 28.79 -10.16 9.93
CA LYS A 78 28.49 -9.66 8.57
C LYS A 78 27.28 -10.40 7.99
N VAL A 79 27.24 -11.72 8.13
CA VAL A 79 26.14 -12.57 7.67
C VAL A 79 24.82 -12.28 8.40
N THR A 80 24.83 -12.04 9.72
CA THR A 80 23.60 -11.68 10.48
C THR A 80 23.09 -10.26 10.25
N LEU A 81 23.84 -9.42 9.53
CA LEU A 81 23.50 -8.04 9.19
C LEU A 81 23.08 -7.83 7.72
N LEU A 82 22.97 -8.92 6.96
CA LEU A 82 22.60 -8.96 5.53
C LEU A 82 21.18 -9.46 5.25
N GLY A 83 20.42 -9.89 6.26
CA GLY A 83 18.97 -10.15 6.15
C GLY A 83 18.16 -8.95 6.63
N ASN A 84 16.85 -8.89 6.34
CA ASN A 84 16.04 -7.72 6.71
C ASN A 84 15.90 -7.52 8.23
N GLN A 85 16.10 -8.57 9.05
CA GLN A 85 16.11 -8.50 10.51
C GLN A 85 17.55 -8.58 11.04
N ASN A 86 18.22 -7.43 11.14
CA ASN A 86 19.60 -7.35 11.64
C ASN A 86 19.65 -7.66 13.14
N SER A 87 20.57 -8.55 13.51
CA SER A 87 20.96 -8.79 14.91
C SER A 87 21.71 -7.60 15.51
N ASP A 88 21.76 -7.51 16.84
CA ASP A 88 22.63 -6.57 17.54
C ASP A 88 24.09 -7.07 17.56
N VAL A 89 25.03 -6.12 17.59
CA VAL A 89 26.47 -6.39 17.80
C VAL A 89 26.94 -5.59 19.02
N PRO A 90 26.69 -6.10 20.25
CA PRO A 90 26.91 -5.34 21.48
C PRO A 90 28.33 -4.81 21.66
N ARG A 91 29.35 -5.55 21.21
CA ARG A 91 30.77 -5.16 21.29
C ARG A 91 31.12 -3.91 20.47
N LEU A 92 30.29 -3.54 19.49
CA LEU A 92 30.42 -2.32 18.68
C LEU A 92 29.36 -1.26 19.07
N GLY A 93 28.50 -1.55 20.04
CA GLY A 93 27.35 -0.71 20.40
C GLY A 93 26.19 -0.76 19.41
N LEU A 94 26.25 -1.57 18.35
CA LEU A 94 25.24 -1.60 17.29
C LEU A 94 23.95 -2.31 17.75
N PRO A 95 22.77 -1.66 17.72
CA PRO A 95 21.48 -2.30 18.04
C PRO A 95 20.97 -3.16 16.89
N ARG A 96 19.93 -3.97 17.17
CA ARG A 96 19.09 -4.59 16.14
C ARG A 96 18.46 -3.52 15.25
N TYR A 97 18.22 -3.86 14.00
CA TYR A 97 17.50 -3.01 13.04
C TYR A 97 16.61 -3.88 12.15
N ASN A 98 15.40 -3.44 11.84
CA ASN A 98 14.57 -4.11 10.83
C ASN A 98 14.39 -3.18 9.64
N TRP A 99 14.89 -3.65 8.48
CA TRP A 99 14.84 -2.95 7.21
C TRP A 99 13.44 -2.90 6.60
N TRP A 100 12.59 -3.86 6.94
CA TRP A 100 11.26 -4.01 6.38
C TRP A 100 10.23 -3.21 7.17
N SER A 101 10.04 -1.95 6.76
CA SER A 101 8.80 -1.21 7.01
C SER A 101 8.11 -0.92 5.69
N GLU A 102 6.80 -0.69 5.73
CA GLU A 102 5.99 -0.36 4.55
C GLU A 102 5.33 1.02 4.74
N ALA A 103 5.22 1.78 3.64
CA ALA A 103 4.74 3.15 3.65
C ALA A 103 3.89 3.50 2.41
N LEU A 104 3.24 2.52 1.79
CA LEU A 104 2.68 2.61 0.44
C LEU A 104 1.71 3.80 0.27
N HIS A 105 0.88 4.06 1.29
CA HIS A 105 -0.10 5.15 1.33
C HIS A 105 -0.33 5.65 2.77
N GLY A 106 0.70 5.58 3.60
CA GLY A 106 0.61 5.69 5.07
C GLY A 106 1.59 4.73 5.71
N VAL A 107 2.07 5.02 6.92
CA VAL A 107 2.96 4.09 7.64
C VAL A 107 2.19 2.81 7.96
N SER A 108 2.78 1.65 7.70
CA SER A 108 2.17 0.34 7.93
C SER A 108 2.97 -0.53 8.90
N ASN A 109 2.30 -1.48 9.55
CA ASN A 109 2.90 -2.50 10.39
C ASN A 109 3.27 -3.79 9.64
N VAL A 110 3.09 -3.84 8.31
CA VAL A 110 3.65 -4.91 7.47
C VAL A 110 5.18 -4.89 7.55
N GLY A 111 5.80 -6.07 7.60
CA GLY A 111 7.24 -6.26 7.74
C GLY A 111 7.80 -6.13 9.16
N GLY A 112 7.04 -5.58 10.11
CA GLY A 112 7.39 -5.52 11.53
C GLY A 112 8.50 -4.53 11.90
N GLY A 113 9.02 -3.75 10.97
CA GLY A 113 9.92 -2.62 11.23
C GLY A 113 9.20 -1.39 11.76
N SER A 114 7.89 -1.28 11.51
CA SER A 114 7.01 -0.27 12.11
C SER A 114 5.81 -0.94 12.79
N ARG A 115 5.27 -0.30 13.84
CA ARG A 115 4.32 -0.91 14.78
C ARG A 115 3.33 0.12 15.31
N PHE A 116 2.16 -0.36 15.75
CA PHE A 116 1.15 0.44 16.45
C PHE A 116 0.95 -0.09 17.88
N GLY A 117 0.49 0.76 18.78
CA GLY A 117 0.30 0.43 20.19
C GLY A 117 -0.25 1.61 20.98
N LYS A 118 -0.28 1.52 22.32
CA LYS A 118 -0.92 2.54 23.18
C LYS A 118 -0.41 3.97 22.93
N ASN A 119 0.89 4.14 22.64
CA ASN A 119 1.51 5.45 22.44
C ASN A 119 1.39 5.96 20.99
N VAL A 120 1.17 5.08 20.01
CA VAL A 120 0.92 5.42 18.61
C VAL A 120 -0.20 4.50 18.12
N PRO A 121 -1.47 4.86 18.30
CA PRO A 121 -2.59 3.95 18.04
C PRO A 121 -2.87 3.74 16.54
N GLY A 122 -2.39 4.65 15.69
CA GLY A 122 -2.54 4.61 14.24
C GLY A 122 -1.65 5.64 13.54
N ALA A 123 -1.71 5.67 12.21
CA ALA A 123 -1.09 6.65 11.32
C ALA A 123 -2.06 7.03 10.20
N THR A 124 -1.85 8.18 9.56
CA THR A 124 -2.74 8.66 8.49
C THR A 124 -2.71 7.71 7.31
N SER A 125 -3.89 7.28 6.87
CA SER A 125 -4.08 6.35 5.74
C SER A 125 -4.71 7.11 4.58
N PHE A 126 -3.85 7.47 3.63
CA PHE A 126 -4.15 8.18 2.40
C PHE A 126 -4.89 7.25 1.41
N PRO A 127 -5.49 7.79 0.33
CA PRO A 127 -5.92 6.96 -0.78
C PRO A 127 -4.76 6.15 -1.34
N LEU A 128 -5.05 4.93 -1.83
CA LEU A 128 -4.03 4.10 -2.47
C LEU A 128 -3.36 4.81 -3.67
N PRO A 129 -2.16 4.36 -4.10
CA PRO A 129 -1.46 4.93 -5.24
C PRO A 129 -2.32 5.04 -6.51
N ILE A 130 -3.16 4.05 -6.81
CA ILE A 130 -4.06 4.11 -7.99
C ILE A 130 -5.08 5.25 -7.90
N THR A 131 -5.63 5.49 -6.70
CA THR A 131 -6.61 6.55 -6.45
C THR A 131 -5.92 7.92 -6.45
N SER A 132 -4.80 8.06 -5.75
CA SER A 132 -4.07 9.32 -5.66
C SER A 132 -3.40 9.72 -6.98
N ALA A 133 -2.99 8.76 -7.82
CA ALA A 133 -2.48 9.01 -9.17
C ALA A 133 -3.54 9.59 -10.11
N ALA A 134 -4.82 9.24 -9.94
CA ALA A 134 -5.92 9.81 -10.73
C ALA A 134 -6.10 11.34 -10.55
N ALA A 135 -5.45 11.95 -9.55
CA ALA A 135 -5.43 13.41 -9.36
C ALA A 135 -4.57 14.18 -10.38
N PHE A 136 -3.60 13.54 -11.04
CA PHE A 136 -2.59 14.19 -11.90
C PHE A 136 -1.87 15.38 -11.25
N ASN A 137 -1.67 15.31 -9.93
CA ASN A 137 -1.13 16.39 -9.12
C ASN A 137 0.19 15.96 -8.47
N GLU A 138 1.30 16.37 -9.08
CA GLU A 138 2.64 16.09 -8.57
C GLU A 138 2.91 16.68 -7.18
N GLN A 139 2.37 17.87 -6.91
CA GLN A 139 2.50 18.52 -5.61
C GLN A 139 1.75 17.74 -4.53
N LEU A 140 0.59 17.16 -4.86
CA LEU A 140 -0.15 16.25 -3.98
C LEU A 140 0.66 14.98 -3.67
N TRP A 141 1.21 14.31 -4.68
CA TRP A 141 2.00 13.08 -4.48
C TRP A 141 3.24 13.34 -3.62
N LYS A 142 3.91 14.49 -3.82
CA LYS A 142 5.00 14.93 -2.95
C LYS A 142 4.52 15.23 -1.54
N ALA A 143 3.40 15.93 -1.36
CA ALA A 143 2.84 16.26 -0.06
C ALA A 143 2.46 15.01 0.75
N ILE A 144 1.89 13.98 0.10
CA ILE A 144 1.62 12.67 0.72
C ILE A 144 2.93 12.05 1.23
N GLY A 145 3.95 11.94 0.38
CA GLY A 145 5.27 11.42 0.80
C GLY A 145 5.91 12.25 1.94
N GLN A 146 5.69 13.57 1.97
CA GLN A 146 6.15 14.45 3.05
C GLN A 146 5.40 14.20 4.36
N ALA A 147 4.09 14.00 4.33
CA ALA A 147 3.29 13.66 5.50
C ALA A 147 3.68 12.29 6.05
N VAL A 148 3.68 11.24 5.20
CA VAL A 148 4.05 9.86 5.58
C VAL A 148 5.44 9.81 6.20
N SER A 149 6.43 10.51 5.63
CA SER A 149 7.77 10.58 6.22
C SER A 149 7.86 11.42 7.50
N THR A 150 6.96 12.39 7.73
CA THR A 150 6.87 13.10 9.02
C THR A 150 6.37 12.15 10.09
N GLU A 151 5.30 11.41 9.83
CA GLU A 151 4.74 10.43 10.77
C GLU A 151 5.74 9.30 11.06
N ALA A 152 6.42 8.79 10.03
CA ALA A 152 7.50 7.81 10.19
C ALA A 152 8.60 8.31 11.14
N ARG A 153 9.03 9.58 11.04
CA ARG A 153 10.02 10.16 11.96
C ARG A 153 9.48 10.36 13.37
N ALA A 154 8.24 10.82 13.50
CA ALA A 154 7.57 10.94 14.79
C ALA A 154 7.46 9.58 15.50
N MET A 155 7.08 8.53 14.78
CA MET A 155 7.04 7.14 15.26
C MET A 155 8.43 6.61 15.60
N HIS A 156 9.44 6.87 14.78
CA HIS A 156 10.83 6.47 15.04
C HIS A 156 11.38 7.10 16.33
N ASN A 157 11.12 8.39 16.56
CA ASN A 157 11.56 9.12 17.76
C ASN A 157 11.02 8.53 19.08
N VAL A 158 9.94 7.74 19.03
CA VAL A 158 9.36 7.01 20.17
C VAL A 158 9.50 5.49 20.04
N GLY A 159 10.33 5.01 19.11
CA GLY A 159 10.68 3.60 18.95
C GLY A 159 9.65 2.72 18.22
N MET A 160 8.64 3.31 17.59
CA MET A 160 7.53 2.62 16.93
C MET A 160 7.73 2.44 15.41
N ALA A 161 8.82 2.96 14.84
CA ALA A 161 9.16 2.80 13.43
C ALA A 161 10.67 2.72 13.17
N GLY A 162 11.04 2.02 12.08
CA GLY A 162 12.35 2.11 11.45
C GLY A 162 12.51 3.40 10.62
N LEU A 163 13.55 3.45 9.79
CA LEU A 163 13.84 4.59 8.91
C LEU A 163 13.88 4.22 7.41
N THR A 164 13.60 2.96 7.08
CA THR A 164 13.65 2.42 5.71
C THR A 164 12.31 1.81 5.33
N PHE A 165 11.75 2.25 4.20
CA PHE A 165 10.41 1.86 3.77
C PHE A 165 10.41 1.31 2.35
N TRP A 166 9.75 0.18 2.15
CA TRP A 166 9.68 -0.52 0.85
C TRP A 166 8.56 0.05 -0.02
N SER A 167 8.64 1.34 -0.28
CA SER A 167 7.64 2.09 -1.04
C SER A 167 8.33 3.21 -1.83
N PRO A 168 7.79 3.65 -2.98
CA PRO A 168 6.53 3.21 -3.60
C PRO A 168 6.67 1.96 -4.49
N ASN A 169 5.54 1.30 -4.75
CA ASN A 169 5.41 0.38 -5.89
C ASN A 169 5.31 1.23 -7.18
N ILE A 170 6.19 0.97 -8.14
CA ILE A 170 6.34 1.71 -9.41
C ILE A 170 6.28 0.78 -10.63
N ASN A 171 5.72 -0.41 -10.46
CA ASN A 171 5.39 -1.27 -11.58
C ASN A 171 4.30 -0.61 -12.44
N VAL A 172 4.41 -0.80 -13.75
CA VAL A 172 3.42 -0.30 -14.73
C VAL A 172 2.36 -1.38 -14.92
N VAL A 173 1.08 -1.04 -14.75
CA VAL A 173 0.00 -1.99 -14.99
C VAL A 173 -0.07 -2.36 -16.48
N ARG A 174 0.15 -3.63 -16.81
CA ARG A 174 0.01 -4.14 -18.18
C ARG A 174 -1.25 -4.99 -18.38
N ASP A 175 -1.68 -5.71 -17.36
CA ASP A 175 -2.89 -6.53 -17.37
C ASP A 175 -3.88 -6.00 -16.33
N PRO A 176 -5.11 -5.59 -16.71
CA PRO A 176 -6.08 -5.01 -15.79
C PRO A 176 -6.60 -6.00 -14.74
N ARG A 177 -6.23 -7.29 -14.83
CA ARG A 177 -6.59 -8.31 -13.84
C ARG A 177 -5.60 -8.45 -12.70
N TRP A 178 -4.41 -7.86 -12.81
CA TRP A 178 -3.35 -8.02 -11.82
C TRP A 178 -3.83 -7.63 -10.41
N GLY A 179 -3.68 -8.55 -9.45
CA GLY A 179 -4.21 -8.39 -8.10
C GLY A 179 -3.62 -7.20 -7.33
N ARG A 180 -2.44 -6.71 -7.75
CA ARG A 180 -1.73 -5.60 -7.10
C ARG A 180 -1.82 -4.25 -7.80
N ILE A 181 -2.73 -4.09 -8.77
CA ILE A 181 -3.00 -2.79 -9.44
C ILE A 181 -3.20 -1.66 -8.44
N LEU A 182 -3.88 -1.96 -7.32
CA LEU A 182 -4.16 -1.03 -6.23
C LEU A 182 -2.91 -0.33 -5.66
N GLU A 183 -1.74 -0.99 -5.71
CA GLU A 183 -0.47 -0.46 -5.22
C GLU A 183 0.23 0.48 -6.20
N THR A 184 -0.23 0.57 -7.46
CA THR A 184 0.49 1.24 -8.54
C THR A 184 -0.16 2.56 -8.94
N PRO A 185 0.61 3.51 -9.51
CA PRO A 185 0.06 4.72 -10.11
C PRO A 185 -0.50 4.53 -11.54
N GLY A 186 -0.84 3.31 -11.96
CA GLY A 186 -1.56 3.01 -13.21
C GLY A 186 -0.73 2.39 -14.35
N GLU A 187 -1.29 2.44 -15.57
CA GLU A 187 -0.72 1.78 -16.76
C GLU A 187 0.21 2.65 -17.62
N ASP A 188 0.33 3.95 -17.33
CA ASP A 188 1.18 4.87 -18.11
C ASP A 188 2.59 5.06 -17.49
N PRO A 189 3.68 4.69 -18.18
CA PRO A 189 5.04 4.83 -17.67
C PRO A 189 5.45 6.27 -17.32
N PHE A 190 4.88 7.28 -17.99
CA PHE A 190 5.21 8.68 -17.70
C PHE A 190 4.59 9.11 -16.36
N VAL A 191 3.29 8.87 -16.15
CA VAL A 191 2.59 9.10 -14.87
C VAL A 191 3.26 8.32 -13.74
N VAL A 192 3.59 7.04 -13.97
CA VAL A 192 4.32 6.20 -13.00
C VAL A 192 5.66 6.84 -12.62
N GLY A 193 6.43 7.32 -13.60
CA GLY A 193 7.69 8.03 -13.37
C GLY A 193 7.52 9.35 -12.61
N ARG A 194 6.50 10.17 -12.94
CA ARG A 194 6.22 11.44 -12.23
C ARG A 194 5.72 11.20 -10.80
N TYR A 195 4.90 10.17 -10.56
CA TYR A 195 4.49 9.74 -9.23
C TYR A 195 5.70 9.30 -8.40
N ALA A 196 6.51 8.39 -8.94
CA ALA A 196 7.70 7.86 -8.29
C ALA A 196 8.65 8.98 -7.84
N VAL A 197 9.02 9.90 -8.74
CA VAL A 197 9.92 11.02 -8.43
C VAL A 197 9.35 11.90 -7.32
N ASN A 198 8.06 12.25 -7.37
CA ASN A 198 7.47 13.15 -6.38
C ASN A 198 7.28 12.49 -5.00
N PHE A 199 6.78 11.26 -4.96
CA PHE A 199 6.61 10.50 -3.72
C PHE A 199 7.96 10.20 -3.05
N VAL A 200 8.96 9.71 -3.80
CA VAL A 200 10.32 9.44 -3.29
C VAL A 200 10.96 10.72 -2.77
N ARG A 201 10.83 11.86 -3.48
CA ARG A 201 11.34 13.14 -2.97
C ARG A 201 10.58 13.59 -1.72
N GLY A 202 9.28 13.37 -1.64
CA GLY A 202 8.51 13.65 -0.43
C GLY A 202 8.99 12.85 0.78
N MET A 203 9.37 11.59 0.57
CA MET A 203 9.92 10.71 1.60
C MET A 203 11.37 11.06 1.99
N GLN A 204 12.22 11.38 1.01
CA GLN A 204 13.68 11.40 1.17
C GLN A 204 14.32 12.80 1.32
N ASP A 205 13.68 13.85 0.82
CA ASP A 205 14.29 15.19 0.80
C ASP A 205 14.28 15.82 2.21
N VAL A 206 15.46 16.27 2.64
CA VAL A 206 15.63 17.10 3.84
C VAL A 206 15.61 18.56 3.41
N VAL A 207 14.82 19.39 4.09
CA VAL A 207 14.60 20.80 3.69
C VAL A 207 15.92 21.57 3.71
N GLY A 208 16.24 22.23 2.60
CA GLY A 208 17.51 22.95 2.40
C GLY A 208 18.72 22.06 2.10
N GLN A 209 18.53 20.74 1.94
CA GLN A 209 19.56 19.75 1.64
C GLN A 209 19.08 18.76 0.55
N GLU A 210 18.21 19.22 -0.35
CA GLU A 210 17.59 18.41 -1.40
C GLU A 210 18.57 18.03 -2.53
N THR A 211 19.63 18.83 -2.70
CA THR A 211 20.62 18.72 -3.79
C THR A 211 22.05 18.60 -3.27
N SER A 212 22.87 17.80 -3.93
CA SER A 212 24.29 17.57 -3.66
C SER A 212 24.96 17.04 -4.93
N GLU A 213 26.26 17.31 -5.13
CA GLU A 213 27.01 16.80 -6.30
C GLU A 213 27.12 15.27 -6.30
N ASP A 214 27.40 14.66 -5.15
CA ASP A 214 27.24 13.22 -4.92
C ASP A 214 25.96 12.98 -4.09
N PRO A 215 24.89 12.39 -4.67
CA PRO A 215 23.66 12.06 -3.96
C PRO A 215 23.85 11.18 -2.71
N ASN A 216 24.96 10.46 -2.58
CA ASN A 216 25.28 9.64 -1.41
C ASN A 216 25.80 10.44 -0.21
N THR A 217 26.11 11.73 -0.39
CA THR A 217 26.61 12.61 0.68
C THR A 217 25.52 13.42 1.37
N ARG A 218 24.35 13.62 0.75
CA ARG A 218 23.23 14.30 1.41
C ARG A 218 22.51 13.40 2.43
N PRO A 219 21.99 13.98 3.53
CA PRO A 219 21.14 13.25 4.45
C PRO A 219 19.79 12.88 3.80
N LEU A 220 19.09 11.99 4.48
CA LEU A 220 17.76 11.49 4.16
C LEU A 220 16.83 11.74 5.36
N LYS A 221 15.56 12.07 5.07
CA LYS A 221 14.50 12.12 6.10
C LYS A 221 14.13 10.70 6.50
N VAL A 222 13.53 9.94 5.59
CA VAL A 222 13.46 8.46 5.62
C VAL A 222 13.95 7.91 4.28
N SER A 223 14.22 6.59 4.17
CA SER A 223 14.55 5.97 2.89
C SER A 223 13.30 5.44 2.22
N ALA A 224 13.18 5.75 0.93
CA ALA A 224 12.25 5.07 0.04
C ALA A 224 12.97 3.89 -0.64
N CYS A 225 12.20 2.96 -1.22
CA CYS A 225 12.71 1.90 -2.06
C CYS A 225 11.67 1.62 -3.15
N CYS A 226 12.00 2.01 -4.38
CA CYS A 226 11.17 1.78 -5.55
C CYS A 226 11.11 0.27 -5.85
N LYS A 227 9.93 -0.32 -5.79
CA LYS A 227 9.71 -1.76 -6.04
C LYS A 227 8.74 -1.99 -7.21
N HIS A 228 8.80 -3.09 -7.94
CA HIS A 228 9.74 -4.23 -7.88
C HIS A 228 10.55 -4.26 -9.19
N TYR A 229 11.87 -4.05 -9.10
CA TYR A 229 12.75 -3.96 -10.27
C TYR A 229 13.11 -5.35 -10.81
N ALA A 230 12.64 -5.78 -11.98
CA ALA A 230 11.77 -5.10 -12.94
C ALA A 230 10.71 -6.03 -13.53
N ALA A 231 9.67 -5.44 -14.13
CA ALA A 231 8.60 -6.13 -14.86
C ALA A 231 7.81 -7.18 -14.04
N TYR A 232 7.66 -6.95 -12.73
CA TYR A 232 6.68 -7.67 -11.91
C TYR A 232 5.28 -7.06 -12.14
N ASP A 233 4.46 -7.71 -12.95
CA ASP A 233 3.12 -7.24 -13.36
C ASP A 233 2.02 -8.32 -13.32
N LEU A 234 2.33 -9.49 -12.73
CA LEU A 234 1.45 -10.64 -12.53
C LEU A 234 1.94 -11.43 -11.30
N ASP A 235 1.03 -11.88 -10.44
CA ASP A 235 1.38 -12.74 -9.29
C ASP A 235 1.31 -14.24 -9.69
N HIS A 236 0.23 -14.68 -10.36
CA HIS A 236 -0.01 -16.10 -10.67
C HIS A 236 -0.68 -16.33 -12.05
N TRP A 237 0.15 -16.53 -13.09
CA TRP A 237 -0.30 -16.94 -14.44
C TRP A 237 0.04 -18.41 -14.74
N ALA A 238 -1.00 -19.18 -15.14
CA ALA A 238 -0.98 -20.51 -15.78
C ALA A 238 0.27 -21.41 -15.60
N THR A 239 0.26 -22.26 -14.57
CA THR A 239 1.32 -23.26 -14.36
C THR A 239 1.26 -24.43 -15.37
N THR A 240 2.10 -24.40 -16.40
CA THR A 240 2.49 -25.60 -17.17
C THR A 240 4.00 -25.67 -17.33
N GLY A 241 4.65 -26.63 -16.67
CA GLY A 241 6.05 -27.01 -16.90
C GLY A 241 6.99 -26.77 -15.72
N SER A 242 7.62 -27.85 -15.24
CA SER A 242 8.56 -27.87 -14.11
C SER A 242 9.97 -27.41 -14.52
N ALA A 243 10.11 -26.20 -15.07
CA ALA A 243 11.39 -25.64 -15.51
C ALA A 243 11.73 -24.37 -14.73
N VAL A 244 12.59 -24.50 -13.70
CA VAL A 244 13.23 -23.35 -13.06
C VAL A 244 14.21 -22.76 -14.06
N VAL A 245 13.84 -21.65 -14.69
CA VAL A 245 14.75 -20.91 -15.58
C VAL A 245 15.54 -19.93 -14.71
N ASP A 246 16.78 -20.28 -14.40
CA ASP A 246 17.77 -19.32 -13.90
C ASP A 246 18.03 -18.29 -15.02
N ARG A 247 17.68 -17.02 -14.77
CA ARG A 247 17.75 -15.96 -15.81
C ARG A 247 18.79 -14.88 -15.52
N PHE A 248 19.19 -14.64 -14.28
CA PHE A 248 20.01 -13.47 -13.93
C PHE A 248 20.83 -13.64 -12.64
N HIS A 249 22.12 -13.32 -12.71
CA HIS A 249 22.94 -13.05 -11.53
C HIS A 249 22.61 -11.65 -10.96
N PHE A 250 21.60 -11.55 -10.09
CA PHE A 250 21.36 -10.34 -9.31
C PHE A 250 22.32 -10.27 -8.12
N ARG A 251 22.98 -9.11 -7.95
CA ARG A 251 23.66 -8.75 -6.69
C ARG A 251 22.65 -8.00 -5.83
N LEU A 252 22.24 -8.62 -4.72
CA LEU A 252 21.39 -8.01 -3.71
C LEU A 252 22.27 -7.60 -2.53
N ASP A 253 22.12 -6.37 -2.05
CA ASP A 253 22.84 -5.89 -0.86
C ASP A 253 22.16 -6.32 0.45
N LEU A 254 20.91 -6.80 0.39
CA LEU A 254 20.09 -7.19 1.52
C LEU A 254 19.06 -8.26 1.11
N ASP A 255 18.84 -9.27 1.95
CA ASP A 255 17.85 -10.33 1.75
C ASP A 255 16.54 -10.06 2.52
N CYS A 256 15.41 -10.14 1.83
CA CYS A 256 14.08 -10.18 2.46
C CYS A 256 13.76 -11.62 2.89
N GLY A 257 14.42 -12.08 3.95
CA GLY A 257 14.28 -13.44 4.42
C GLY A 257 15.49 -13.92 5.23
N ASP A 258 15.77 -15.21 5.12
CA ASP A 258 16.82 -15.89 5.85
C ASP A 258 17.78 -16.70 4.97
N THR A 259 17.74 -16.53 3.64
CA THR A 259 18.65 -17.19 2.71
C THR A 259 20.09 -16.73 2.96
N TYR A 260 20.29 -15.42 3.08
CA TYR A 260 21.62 -14.86 3.32
C TYR A 260 22.14 -15.25 4.70
N THR A 261 21.30 -15.12 5.74
CA THR A 261 21.68 -15.41 7.13
C THR A 261 21.92 -16.91 7.39
N LYS A 262 21.26 -17.82 6.65
CA LYS A 262 21.51 -19.28 6.74
C LYS A 262 22.72 -19.76 5.96
N TYR A 263 22.98 -19.22 4.77
CA TYR A 263 23.88 -19.87 3.80
C TYR A 263 25.18 -19.12 3.51
N LEU A 264 25.24 -17.78 3.63
CA LEU A 264 26.41 -17.01 3.18
C LEU A 264 27.71 -17.33 3.95
N GLU A 265 27.64 -17.65 5.25
CA GLU A 265 28.83 -18.05 6.02
C GLU A 265 29.45 -19.31 5.39
N SER A 266 28.64 -20.35 5.17
CA SER A 266 29.09 -21.61 4.55
C SER A 266 29.58 -21.41 3.11
N ALA A 267 28.94 -20.53 2.34
CA ALA A 267 29.34 -20.21 0.97
C ALA A 267 30.69 -19.48 0.92
N THR A 268 30.91 -18.54 1.86
CA THR A 268 32.16 -17.77 1.97
C THR A 268 33.31 -18.65 2.43
N LEU A 269 33.11 -19.49 3.46
CA LEU A 269 34.11 -20.46 3.94
C LEU A 269 34.49 -21.51 2.87
N ARG A 270 33.58 -21.78 1.92
CA ARG A 270 33.82 -22.64 0.74
C ARG A 270 34.42 -21.90 -0.46
N GLY A 271 34.65 -20.60 -0.38
CA GLY A 271 35.16 -19.78 -1.49
C GLY A 271 34.20 -19.60 -2.66
N LEU A 272 32.89 -19.85 -2.47
CA LEU A 272 31.86 -19.64 -3.50
C LEU A 272 31.50 -18.15 -3.66
N VAL A 273 31.67 -17.38 -2.59
CA VAL A 273 31.47 -15.93 -2.52
C VAL A 273 32.67 -15.34 -1.78
N LYS A 274 33.17 -14.17 -2.18
CA LYS A 274 34.26 -13.50 -1.44
C LYS A 274 33.68 -12.67 -0.30
N GLU A 275 34.34 -12.66 0.86
CA GLU A 275 33.95 -11.81 1.99
C GLU A 275 33.89 -10.32 1.59
N SER A 276 34.75 -9.87 0.67
CA SER A 276 34.71 -8.51 0.11
C SER A 276 33.40 -8.15 -0.62
N GLU A 277 32.60 -9.13 -1.05
CA GLU A 277 31.28 -8.90 -1.65
C GLU A 277 30.23 -8.64 -0.56
N LEU A 278 30.29 -9.37 0.57
CA LEU A 278 29.51 -9.09 1.78
C LEU A 278 29.87 -7.71 2.34
N ASP A 279 31.17 -7.36 2.36
CA ASP A 279 31.63 -6.06 2.82
C ASP A 279 31.02 -4.91 2.02
N GLN A 280 31.00 -5.03 0.69
CA GLN A 280 30.48 -3.97 -0.17
C GLN A 280 28.95 -3.83 -0.06
N ALA A 281 28.22 -4.93 0.12
CA ALA A 281 26.79 -4.91 0.43
C ALA A 281 26.50 -4.19 1.76
N LEU A 282 27.22 -4.55 2.82
CA LEU A 282 27.08 -3.91 4.14
C LEU A 282 27.50 -2.43 4.11
N ILE A 283 28.52 -2.05 3.35
CA ILE A 283 28.90 -0.64 3.17
C ILE A 283 27.76 0.15 2.51
N ASN A 284 27.10 -0.39 1.49
CA ASN A 284 25.96 0.25 0.85
C ASN A 284 24.82 0.47 1.85
N ASN A 285 24.46 -0.58 2.59
CA ASN A 285 23.42 -0.54 3.62
C ASN A 285 23.76 0.49 4.73
N TYR A 286 24.95 0.45 5.32
CA TYR A 286 25.30 1.37 6.41
C TYR A 286 25.46 2.82 5.95
N VAL A 287 25.82 3.09 4.69
CA VAL A 287 25.74 4.45 4.12
C VAL A 287 24.29 4.98 4.16
N VAL A 288 23.28 4.14 3.87
CA VAL A 288 21.87 4.54 3.98
C VAL A 288 21.52 4.89 5.44
N LEU A 289 21.84 4.02 6.41
CA LEU A 289 21.55 4.28 7.83
C LEU A 289 22.28 5.52 8.38
N LEU A 290 23.51 5.78 7.94
CA LEU A 290 24.26 6.99 8.28
C LEU A 290 23.56 8.25 7.74
N ARG A 291 23.14 8.25 6.46
CA ARG A 291 22.40 9.38 5.86
C ARG A 291 21.05 9.65 6.52
N LEU A 292 20.40 8.62 7.06
CA LEU A 292 19.13 8.71 7.80
C LEU A 292 19.28 9.29 9.21
N GLY A 293 20.52 9.47 9.70
CA GLY A 293 20.79 9.90 11.07
C GLY A 293 20.62 8.78 12.11
N PHE A 294 20.55 7.50 11.71
CA PHE A 294 20.42 6.37 12.65
C PHE A 294 21.59 6.30 13.64
N PHE A 295 22.78 6.71 13.20
CA PHE A 295 23.97 6.80 14.05
C PHE A 295 24.03 8.11 14.85
N ASP A 296 23.55 9.21 14.29
CA ASP A 296 23.94 10.57 14.70
C ASP A 296 22.82 11.44 15.28
N GLY A 297 21.56 11.00 15.19
CA GLY A 297 20.38 11.87 15.26
C GLY A 297 20.14 12.62 13.94
N GLN A 298 19.01 13.32 13.84
CA GLN A 298 18.75 14.25 12.74
C GLN A 298 18.03 15.49 13.31
N PRO A 299 18.78 16.55 13.71
CA PRO A 299 18.23 17.67 14.48
C PRO A 299 17.01 18.36 13.85
N ALA A 300 16.86 18.31 12.52
CA ALA A 300 15.67 18.80 11.81
C ALA A 300 14.37 18.06 12.17
N TYR A 301 14.45 16.84 12.70
CA TYR A 301 13.32 15.95 12.98
C TYR A 301 13.32 15.34 14.38
N ASP A 302 14.37 15.53 15.18
CA ASP A 302 14.49 14.96 16.54
C ASP A 302 13.42 15.47 17.54
N ASN A 303 12.78 16.60 17.19
CA ASN A 303 11.68 17.24 17.94
C ASN A 303 10.28 16.76 17.51
N LEU A 304 10.14 15.93 16.47
CA LEU A 304 8.85 15.36 16.10
C LEU A 304 8.38 14.38 17.19
N THR A 305 7.09 14.41 17.49
CA THR A 305 6.44 13.66 18.57
C THR A 305 5.17 12.98 18.08
N VAL A 306 4.53 12.18 18.95
CA VAL A 306 3.26 11.52 18.66
C VAL A 306 2.17 12.48 18.15
N SER A 307 2.15 13.76 18.54
CA SER A 307 1.14 14.72 18.06
C SER A 307 1.28 15.10 16.58
N ASP A 308 2.42 14.78 15.95
CA ASP A 308 2.67 14.98 14.53
C ASP A 308 2.13 13.80 13.68
N VAL A 309 1.78 12.68 14.33
CA VAL A 309 1.06 11.54 13.74
C VAL A 309 -0.45 11.79 13.85
N CYS A 310 -1.22 11.43 12.83
CA CYS A 310 -2.66 11.71 12.76
C CYS A 310 -3.00 13.21 12.87
N SER A 311 -2.07 14.09 12.46
CA SER A 311 -2.25 15.53 12.56
C SER A 311 -3.45 15.99 11.73
N LYS A 312 -4.15 17.06 12.16
CA LYS A 312 -5.27 17.60 11.37
C LYS A 312 -4.87 17.92 9.93
N GLN A 313 -3.65 18.42 9.72
CA GLN A 313 -3.12 18.70 8.39
C GLN A 313 -2.99 17.44 7.53
N HIS A 314 -2.51 16.32 8.08
CA HIS A 314 -2.40 15.05 7.36
C HIS A 314 -3.79 14.45 7.06
N LEU A 315 -4.72 14.51 8.01
CA LEU A 315 -6.09 14.05 7.83
C LEU A 315 -6.88 14.88 6.80
N ASP A 316 -6.65 16.20 6.77
CA ASP A 316 -7.21 17.07 5.74
C ASP A 316 -6.58 16.77 4.37
N LEU A 317 -5.27 16.53 4.30
CA LEU A 317 -4.56 16.14 3.08
C LEU A 317 -5.02 14.76 2.55
N ALA A 318 -5.30 13.78 3.42
CA ALA A 318 -5.88 12.50 3.02
C ALA A 318 -7.29 12.67 2.44
N THR A 319 -8.09 13.56 3.03
CA THR A 319 -9.42 13.92 2.49
C THR A 319 -9.29 14.61 1.12
N ASP A 320 -8.32 15.52 0.97
CA ASP A 320 -8.11 16.26 -0.28
C ASP A 320 -7.54 15.37 -1.40
N ALA A 321 -6.62 14.46 -1.06
CA ALA A 321 -6.13 13.44 -1.97
C ALA A 321 -7.27 12.56 -2.50
N ALA A 322 -8.21 12.19 -1.63
CA ALA A 322 -9.39 11.41 -2.02
C ALA A 322 -10.30 12.22 -2.95
N ARG A 323 -10.57 13.50 -2.64
CA ARG A 323 -11.37 14.39 -3.50
C ARG A 323 -10.76 14.54 -4.89
N GLN A 324 -9.44 14.75 -4.97
CA GLN A 324 -8.74 14.89 -6.24
C GLN A 324 -8.66 13.57 -7.03
N GLY A 325 -8.62 12.42 -6.35
CA GLY A 325 -8.55 11.08 -6.97
C GLY A 325 -9.90 10.49 -7.41
N ILE A 326 -11.03 11.05 -6.96
CA ILE A 326 -12.37 10.60 -7.38
C ILE A 326 -12.67 11.08 -8.80
N VAL A 327 -13.09 10.13 -9.66
CA VAL A 327 -13.34 10.34 -11.09
C VAL A 327 -14.84 10.27 -11.38
N LEU A 328 -15.34 11.27 -12.10
CA LEU A 328 -16.70 11.29 -12.63
C LEU A 328 -16.69 10.69 -14.05
N LEU A 329 -17.25 9.49 -14.20
CA LEU A 329 -17.26 8.75 -15.47
C LEU A 329 -18.48 9.10 -16.32
N LYS A 330 -19.65 9.26 -15.68
CA LYS A 330 -20.92 9.62 -16.32
C LYS A 330 -21.68 10.62 -15.46
N ASN A 331 -22.29 11.63 -16.09
CA ASN A 331 -23.21 12.58 -15.46
C ASN A 331 -24.29 13.02 -16.45
N SER A 332 -25.32 12.20 -16.61
CA SER A 332 -26.44 12.48 -17.51
C SER A 332 -27.33 13.59 -16.95
N ASN A 333 -27.71 14.55 -17.81
CA ASN A 333 -28.64 15.64 -17.50
C ASN A 333 -28.24 16.52 -16.28
N GLY A 334 -26.97 16.54 -15.88
CA GLY A 334 -26.50 17.29 -14.71
C GLY A 334 -27.05 16.75 -13.38
N ALA A 335 -27.24 15.43 -13.27
CA ALA A 335 -27.75 14.78 -12.06
C ALA A 335 -26.85 14.98 -10.83
N LEU A 336 -25.52 15.09 -11.05
CA LEU A 336 -24.58 15.58 -10.06
C LEU A 336 -24.21 17.05 -10.33
N PRO A 337 -24.08 17.90 -9.30
CA PRO A 337 -24.19 17.56 -7.88
C PRO A 337 -25.63 17.38 -7.36
N LEU A 338 -25.80 16.46 -6.41
CA LEU A 338 -27.03 16.30 -5.63
C LEU A 338 -27.31 17.59 -4.84
N ASN A 339 -28.57 17.98 -4.76
CA ASN A 339 -28.98 19.21 -4.10
C ASN A 339 -29.55 18.91 -2.70
N THR A 340 -28.95 19.46 -1.64
CA THR A 340 -29.36 19.25 -0.24
C THR A 340 -30.80 19.71 0.10
N GLN A 341 -31.45 20.51 -0.76
CA GLN A 341 -32.84 20.90 -0.58
C GLN A 341 -33.84 19.99 -1.32
N LYS A 342 -33.40 19.29 -2.38
CA LYS A 342 -34.23 18.34 -3.14
C LYS A 342 -34.01 16.89 -2.73
N HIS A 343 -32.78 16.53 -2.38
CA HIS A 343 -32.37 15.17 -2.04
C HIS A 343 -32.05 15.11 -0.54
N LYS A 344 -33.11 15.16 0.29
CA LYS A 344 -33.00 15.24 1.76
C LYS A 344 -32.96 13.87 2.43
N ASN A 345 -33.60 12.89 1.82
CA ASN A 345 -33.62 11.50 2.28
C ASN A 345 -33.14 10.62 1.13
N ILE A 346 -31.95 10.06 1.25
CA ILE A 346 -31.35 9.21 0.21
C ILE A 346 -31.28 7.75 0.65
N ALA A 347 -31.45 6.84 -0.31
CA ALA A 347 -31.12 5.45 -0.12
C ALA A 347 -29.62 5.27 -0.41
N VAL A 348 -28.87 4.69 0.52
CA VAL A 348 -27.46 4.31 0.29
C VAL A 348 -27.37 2.80 0.42
N VAL A 349 -26.97 2.12 -0.66
CA VAL A 349 -27.03 0.66 -0.72
C VAL A 349 -25.81 0.03 -1.36
N GLY A 350 -25.57 -1.26 -1.10
CA GLY A 350 -24.50 -2.05 -1.73
C GLY A 350 -23.35 -2.40 -0.79
N PRO A 351 -22.57 -3.46 -1.10
CA PRO A 351 -21.67 -4.09 -0.13
C PRO A 351 -20.57 -3.15 0.37
N ASN A 352 -20.05 -2.28 -0.49
CA ASN A 352 -18.97 -1.35 -0.16
C ASN A 352 -19.43 -0.06 0.56
N SER A 353 -20.72 0.12 0.79
CA SER A 353 -21.28 1.38 1.31
C SER A 353 -20.90 1.70 2.77
N ALA A 354 -20.65 0.67 3.58
CA ALA A 354 -20.33 0.78 5.00
C ALA A 354 -19.16 -0.13 5.42
N ASP A 355 -18.35 -0.60 4.46
CA ASP A 355 -17.16 -1.40 4.72
C ASP A 355 -15.94 -0.47 4.96
N ASN A 356 -15.17 -0.77 6.00
CA ASN A 356 -13.92 -0.07 6.30
C ASN A 356 -12.72 -0.62 5.51
N SER A 357 -12.76 -1.90 5.09
CA SER A 357 -11.63 -2.57 4.43
C SER A 357 -11.35 -1.96 3.05
N VAL A 358 -12.42 -1.68 2.30
CA VAL A 358 -12.39 -1.06 0.97
C VAL A 358 -11.98 0.42 0.99
N LEU A 359 -11.92 1.07 2.16
CA LEU A 359 -11.36 2.42 2.26
C LEU A 359 -9.84 2.41 2.10
N ILE A 360 -9.16 1.41 2.65
CA ILE A 360 -7.70 1.42 2.82
C ILE A 360 -6.94 0.40 1.96
N GLY A 361 -7.55 -0.73 1.61
CA GLY A 361 -6.87 -1.76 0.81
C GLY A 361 -5.65 -2.38 1.51
N ASN A 362 -4.64 -2.80 0.73
CA ASN A 362 -3.48 -3.55 1.23
C ASN A 362 -2.30 -2.64 1.60
N TYR A 363 -1.29 -3.20 2.29
CA TYR A 363 -0.12 -2.45 2.81
C TYR A 363 -0.47 -1.22 3.68
N ALA A 364 -1.69 -1.19 4.24
CA ALA A 364 -2.15 -0.17 5.17
C ALA A 364 -1.61 -0.39 6.59
N GLY A 365 -1.54 0.67 7.39
CA GLY A 365 -1.39 0.59 8.84
C GLY A 365 -2.73 0.54 9.56
N VAL A 366 -2.74 0.85 10.86
CA VAL A 366 -3.98 1.15 11.59
C VAL A 366 -4.35 2.61 11.32
N PRO A 367 -5.49 2.92 10.67
CA PRO A 367 -5.87 4.31 10.39
C PRO A 367 -6.26 5.07 11.66
N CYS A 368 -6.06 6.38 11.62
CA CYS A 368 -6.47 7.31 12.68
C CYS A 368 -7.99 7.34 12.85
N LYS A 369 -8.75 7.32 11.74
CA LYS A 369 -10.21 7.34 11.74
C LYS A 369 -10.80 6.93 10.39
N TYR A 370 -11.64 5.88 10.38
CA TYR A 370 -12.49 5.56 9.24
C TYR A 370 -13.71 6.49 9.11
N VAL A 371 -14.05 6.84 7.87
CA VAL A 371 -15.33 7.47 7.47
C VAL A 371 -15.83 6.75 6.21
N THR A 372 -16.86 5.93 6.36
CA THR A 372 -17.47 5.18 5.25
C THR A 372 -18.29 6.09 4.33
N ALA A 373 -18.65 5.61 3.13
CA ALA A 373 -19.54 6.34 2.22
C ALA A 373 -20.86 6.73 2.91
N VAL A 374 -21.44 5.84 3.71
CA VAL A 374 -22.64 6.11 4.53
C VAL A 374 -22.38 7.23 5.54
N ASP A 375 -21.27 7.22 6.26
CA ASP A 375 -20.97 8.23 7.29
C ASP A 375 -20.71 9.61 6.69
N GLY A 376 -20.00 9.66 5.56
CA GLY A 376 -19.77 10.89 4.82
C GLY A 376 -21.07 11.50 4.28
N LEU A 377 -21.96 10.67 3.74
CA LEU A 377 -23.24 11.11 3.15
C LEU A 377 -24.26 11.57 4.21
N ARG A 378 -24.23 11.00 5.42
CA ARG A 378 -25.04 11.45 6.58
C ARG A 378 -24.81 12.92 6.96
N ARG A 379 -23.71 13.54 6.53
CA ARG A 379 -23.44 14.98 6.73
C ARG A 379 -24.33 15.89 5.86
N TYR A 380 -24.84 15.38 4.75
CA TYR A 380 -25.60 16.14 3.76
C TYR A 380 -27.09 15.80 3.69
N ALA A 381 -27.46 14.56 4.03
CA ALA A 381 -28.83 14.06 3.94
C ALA A 381 -29.13 13.01 5.02
N GLY A 382 -30.42 12.78 5.28
CA GLY A 382 -30.89 11.57 5.95
C GLY A 382 -30.59 10.35 5.07
N VAL A 383 -29.98 9.32 5.65
CA VAL A 383 -29.56 8.11 4.93
C VAL A 383 -30.34 6.90 5.44
N ASP A 384 -31.16 6.30 4.58
CA ASP A 384 -31.63 4.93 4.79
C ASP A 384 -30.61 3.95 4.16
N HIS A 385 -29.90 3.22 5.00
CA HIS A 385 -28.81 2.32 4.57
C HIS A 385 -29.27 0.87 4.46
N LYS A 386 -28.88 0.16 3.39
CA LYS A 386 -29.10 -1.29 3.23
C LYS A 386 -27.91 -1.94 2.55
N ILE A 387 -27.35 -3.00 3.13
CA ILE A 387 -26.15 -3.67 2.60
C ILE A 387 -26.30 -4.20 1.15
N GLY A 388 -27.50 -4.61 0.72
CA GLY A 388 -27.80 -5.07 -0.65
C GLY A 388 -27.25 -6.47 -0.96
N CYS A 389 -25.99 -6.73 -0.60
CA CYS A 389 -25.29 -8.01 -0.58
C CYS A 389 -24.75 -8.25 0.84
N ALA A 390 -24.38 -9.49 1.18
CA ALA A 390 -23.73 -9.79 2.46
C ALA A 390 -22.26 -9.32 2.49
N ASP A 391 -21.58 -9.41 1.35
CA ASP A 391 -20.18 -9.08 1.09
C ASP A 391 -20.03 -8.64 -0.38
N VAL A 392 -18.82 -8.28 -0.82
CA VAL A 392 -18.56 -7.93 -2.23
C VAL A 392 -18.71 -9.11 -3.18
N ARG A 393 -18.50 -10.35 -2.72
CA ARG A 393 -18.69 -11.56 -3.55
C ARG A 393 -20.15 -11.73 -3.93
N CYS A 394 -21.07 -11.18 -3.12
CA CYS A 394 -22.50 -11.11 -3.35
C CYS A 394 -23.06 -12.45 -3.85
N GLN A 395 -22.85 -13.52 -3.07
CA GLN A 395 -23.11 -14.90 -3.50
C GLN A 395 -24.60 -15.23 -3.70
N ASN A 396 -25.52 -14.40 -3.21
CA ASN A 396 -26.96 -14.57 -3.32
C ASN A 396 -27.70 -13.23 -3.27
N GLU A 397 -29.00 -13.27 -3.56
CA GLU A 397 -29.89 -12.11 -3.64
C GLU A 397 -30.61 -11.73 -2.33
N THR A 398 -30.33 -12.40 -1.20
CA THR A 398 -31.14 -12.29 0.04
C THR A 398 -31.34 -10.87 0.56
N PHE A 399 -30.35 -9.99 0.37
CA PHE A 399 -30.39 -8.60 0.84
C PHE A 399 -30.78 -7.56 -0.24
N ILE A 400 -31.05 -7.99 -1.48
CA ILE A 400 -31.41 -7.09 -2.59
C ILE A 400 -32.79 -6.46 -2.36
N PHE A 401 -33.80 -7.25 -1.99
CA PHE A 401 -35.16 -6.73 -1.81
C PHE A 401 -35.30 -5.64 -0.72
N PRO A 402 -34.61 -5.73 0.44
CA PRO A 402 -34.49 -4.60 1.37
C PRO A 402 -33.90 -3.33 0.74
N ALA A 403 -32.85 -3.43 -0.08
CA ALA A 403 -32.25 -2.28 -0.78
C ALA A 403 -33.22 -1.66 -1.81
N VAL A 404 -33.90 -2.51 -2.59
CA VAL A 404 -34.97 -2.11 -3.52
C VAL A 404 -36.09 -1.35 -2.80
N ARG A 405 -36.49 -1.78 -1.59
CA ARG A 405 -37.52 -1.08 -0.79
C ARG A 405 -37.07 0.31 -0.33
N SER A 406 -35.79 0.45 0.04
CA SER A 406 -35.21 1.73 0.44
C SER A 406 -35.28 2.75 -0.71
N ALA A 407 -34.78 2.35 -1.89
CA ALA A 407 -34.73 3.19 -3.09
C ALA A 407 -36.10 3.70 -3.58
N ARG A 408 -37.19 2.95 -3.37
CA ARG A 408 -38.56 3.37 -3.74
C ARG A 408 -39.07 4.59 -2.95
N ASN A 409 -38.49 4.85 -1.79
CA ASN A 409 -38.94 5.87 -0.84
C ASN A 409 -37.97 7.05 -0.71
N ALA A 410 -36.86 7.02 -1.46
CA ALA A 410 -35.81 8.02 -1.39
C ALA A 410 -35.94 9.10 -2.49
N ASP A 411 -35.45 10.29 -2.18
CA ASP A 411 -35.35 11.43 -3.09
C ASP A 411 -34.25 11.24 -4.15
N ALA A 412 -33.22 10.44 -3.82
CA ALA A 412 -32.13 10.00 -4.69
C ALA A 412 -31.54 8.69 -4.15
N THR A 413 -30.85 7.92 -5.01
CA THR A 413 -30.26 6.63 -4.64
C THR A 413 -28.76 6.61 -4.95
N VAL A 414 -27.95 6.21 -3.98
CA VAL A 414 -26.50 5.96 -4.14
C VAL A 414 -26.24 4.46 -3.98
N ILE A 415 -25.74 3.83 -5.03
CA ILE A 415 -25.39 2.40 -5.06
C ILE A 415 -23.86 2.31 -5.00
N VAL A 416 -23.30 1.73 -3.93
CA VAL A 416 -21.85 1.56 -3.72
C VAL A 416 -21.49 0.10 -3.98
N ALA A 417 -20.92 -0.14 -5.15
CA ALA A 417 -20.57 -1.45 -5.69
C ALA A 417 -19.06 -1.52 -5.97
N GLY A 418 -18.58 -2.66 -6.49
CA GLY A 418 -17.20 -2.85 -6.92
C GLY A 418 -16.53 -4.03 -6.24
N LEU A 419 -15.27 -3.85 -5.87
CA LEU A 419 -14.35 -4.89 -5.39
C LEU A 419 -13.87 -4.56 -3.96
N ASN A 420 -13.11 -5.48 -3.37
CA ASN A 420 -12.22 -5.25 -2.23
C ASN A 420 -11.09 -6.30 -2.28
N LEU A 421 -10.31 -6.43 -1.20
CA LEU A 421 -9.20 -7.40 -1.10
C LEU A 421 -9.61 -8.88 -1.16
N ASP A 422 -10.89 -9.23 -1.13
CA ASP A 422 -11.37 -10.61 -1.37
C ASP A 422 -11.38 -10.99 -2.86
N ILE A 423 -11.12 -10.03 -3.74
CA ILE A 423 -11.15 -10.15 -5.21
C ILE A 423 -9.84 -9.69 -5.87
N GLU A 424 -9.22 -8.60 -5.40
CA GLU A 424 -7.95 -8.07 -5.94
C GLU A 424 -6.94 -7.85 -4.80
N ARG A 425 -5.87 -8.65 -4.74
CA ARG A 425 -4.75 -8.49 -3.80
C ARG A 425 -3.48 -9.21 -4.28
N GLU A 426 -2.37 -8.99 -3.56
CA GLU A 426 -1.16 -9.82 -3.66
C GLU A 426 -1.48 -11.32 -3.54
N ASP A 427 -0.80 -12.14 -4.34
CA ASP A 427 -1.09 -13.57 -4.57
C ASP A 427 -2.52 -13.89 -5.09
N HIS A 428 -3.31 -12.90 -5.54
CA HIS A 428 -4.68 -13.09 -6.02
C HIS A 428 -5.07 -12.20 -7.21
N ASP A 429 -4.66 -12.65 -8.40
CA ASP A 429 -5.09 -12.09 -9.68
C ASP A 429 -6.58 -12.37 -9.98
N ARG A 430 -7.26 -11.41 -10.62
CA ARG A 430 -8.64 -11.57 -11.09
C ARG A 430 -8.71 -12.49 -12.30
N THR A 431 -9.81 -13.24 -12.46
CA THR A 431 -10.05 -14.05 -13.66
C THR A 431 -10.57 -13.23 -14.84
N ASP A 432 -11.33 -12.18 -14.53
CA ASP A 432 -12.10 -11.35 -15.47
C ASP A 432 -12.25 -9.93 -14.90
N LEU A 433 -13.07 -9.10 -15.54
CA LEU A 433 -13.31 -7.71 -15.16
C LEU A 433 -14.76 -7.44 -14.74
N GLU A 434 -15.57 -8.47 -14.49
CA GLU A 434 -16.99 -8.27 -14.16
C GLU A 434 -17.18 -7.88 -12.68
N LEU A 435 -18.37 -7.35 -12.34
CA LEU A 435 -18.76 -7.17 -10.95
C LEU A 435 -19.10 -8.54 -10.32
N PRO A 436 -18.57 -8.88 -9.13
CA PRO A 436 -18.76 -10.21 -8.56
C PRO A 436 -20.22 -10.56 -8.23
N GLY A 437 -20.60 -11.81 -8.54
CA GLY A 437 -21.85 -12.42 -8.12
C GLY A 437 -23.10 -11.63 -8.53
N TYR A 438 -24.01 -11.42 -7.57
CA TYR A 438 -25.30 -10.78 -7.79
C TYR A 438 -25.24 -9.23 -7.76
N GLN A 439 -24.05 -8.60 -7.71
CA GLN A 439 -23.95 -7.13 -7.71
C GLN A 439 -24.61 -6.48 -8.94
N ASN A 440 -24.45 -7.06 -10.14
CA ASN A 440 -25.14 -6.59 -11.35
C ASN A 440 -26.67 -6.63 -11.20
N GLN A 441 -27.21 -7.68 -10.56
CA GLN A 441 -28.65 -7.79 -10.30
C GLN A 441 -29.13 -6.78 -9.24
N LEU A 442 -28.33 -6.53 -8.19
CA LEU A 442 -28.60 -5.49 -7.19
C LEU A 442 -28.72 -4.12 -7.86
N ILE A 443 -27.74 -3.75 -8.70
CA ILE A 443 -27.71 -2.44 -9.39
C ILE A 443 -28.98 -2.27 -10.25
N ARG A 444 -29.30 -3.25 -11.10
CA ARG A 444 -30.52 -3.24 -11.95
C ARG A 444 -31.79 -3.02 -11.12
N GLN A 445 -32.06 -3.91 -10.16
CA GLN A 445 -33.32 -3.87 -9.40
C GLN A 445 -33.48 -2.60 -8.56
N VAL A 446 -32.38 -2.07 -8.02
CA VAL A 446 -32.39 -0.82 -7.24
C VAL A 446 -32.59 0.39 -8.16
N ALA A 447 -31.93 0.43 -9.31
CA ALA A 447 -32.08 1.52 -10.28
C ALA A 447 -33.49 1.57 -10.87
N ASP A 448 -34.08 0.42 -11.24
CA ASP A 448 -35.45 0.33 -11.75
C ASP A 448 -36.50 0.77 -10.74
N ALA A 449 -36.24 0.55 -9.44
CA ALA A 449 -37.14 0.90 -8.35
C ALA A 449 -36.96 2.33 -7.83
N SER A 450 -35.90 3.03 -8.24
CA SER A 450 -35.61 4.40 -7.85
C SER A 450 -36.50 5.40 -8.59
N LYS A 451 -36.92 6.48 -7.89
CA LYS A 451 -37.71 7.58 -8.46
C LYS A 451 -36.88 8.81 -8.81
N GLY A 452 -35.88 9.09 -7.98
CA GLY A 452 -34.93 10.18 -8.16
C GLY A 452 -33.68 9.76 -8.95
N PRO A 453 -32.66 10.63 -9.03
CA PRO A 453 -31.41 10.30 -9.70
C PRO A 453 -30.70 9.13 -8.99
N VAL A 454 -30.11 8.25 -9.80
CA VAL A 454 -29.33 7.10 -9.33
C VAL A 454 -27.85 7.35 -9.61
N VAL A 455 -27.05 7.27 -8.57
CA VAL A 455 -25.59 7.41 -8.62
C VAL A 455 -24.97 6.05 -8.35
N LEU A 456 -24.27 5.48 -9.34
CA LEU A 456 -23.46 4.28 -9.16
C LEU A 456 -22.05 4.71 -8.75
N VAL A 457 -21.62 4.32 -7.55
CA VAL A 457 -20.27 4.52 -7.03
C VAL A 457 -19.52 3.20 -7.09
N ILE A 458 -18.38 3.20 -7.77
CA ILE A 458 -17.48 2.06 -7.90
C ILE A 458 -16.28 2.27 -6.98
N PHE A 459 -16.16 1.41 -5.98
CA PHE A 459 -14.95 1.25 -5.17
C PHE A 459 -14.20 0.01 -5.70
N SER A 460 -13.08 0.23 -6.38
CA SER A 460 -12.17 -0.81 -6.89
C SER A 460 -10.85 -0.16 -7.30
N ALA A 461 -9.77 -0.91 -7.39
CA ALA A 461 -8.54 -0.42 -8.00
C ALA A 461 -8.52 -0.71 -9.50
N GLY A 462 -8.66 -1.98 -9.86
CA GLY A 462 -8.80 -2.40 -11.23
C GLY A 462 -10.13 -1.91 -11.84
N GLY A 463 -10.12 -1.71 -13.15
CA GLY A 463 -11.34 -1.44 -13.91
C GLY A 463 -12.34 -2.60 -13.80
N VAL A 464 -13.63 -2.27 -13.71
CA VAL A 464 -14.75 -3.22 -13.69
C VAL A 464 -15.75 -2.90 -14.81
N ASN A 465 -16.28 -3.91 -15.50
CA ASN A 465 -17.17 -3.70 -16.63
C ASN A 465 -18.50 -3.08 -16.17
N VAL A 466 -18.67 -1.77 -16.42
CA VAL A 466 -19.88 -0.99 -16.16
C VAL A 466 -20.61 -0.60 -17.45
N THR A 467 -20.26 -1.19 -18.59
CA THR A 467 -20.78 -0.80 -19.92
C THR A 467 -22.32 -0.79 -19.98
N GLU A 468 -22.98 -1.75 -19.33
CA GLU A 468 -24.45 -1.81 -19.23
C GLU A 468 -25.05 -0.58 -18.51
N PHE A 469 -24.40 -0.13 -17.45
CA PHE A 469 -24.85 0.99 -16.62
C PHE A 469 -24.50 2.35 -17.26
N ASP A 470 -23.41 2.40 -18.02
CA ASP A 470 -23.01 3.58 -18.77
C ASP A 470 -24.02 3.94 -19.88
N VAL A 471 -24.55 2.95 -20.60
CA VAL A 471 -25.59 3.19 -21.62
C VAL A 471 -27.02 3.27 -21.06
N SER A 472 -27.23 3.02 -19.77
CA SER A 472 -28.57 2.98 -19.16
C SER A 472 -29.07 4.35 -18.70
N ASP A 473 -30.24 4.78 -19.18
CA ASP A 473 -30.94 6.00 -18.72
C ASP A 473 -31.36 5.95 -17.24
N LYS A 474 -31.40 4.75 -16.64
CA LYS A 474 -31.72 4.56 -15.21
C LYS A 474 -30.58 4.99 -14.29
N ILE A 475 -29.34 4.95 -14.76
CA ILE A 475 -28.17 5.35 -13.99
C ILE A 475 -27.81 6.78 -14.41
N SER A 476 -28.10 7.72 -13.53
CA SER A 476 -27.94 9.16 -13.83
C SER A 476 -26.48 9.61 -13.75
N ALA A 477 -25.68 8.99 -12.87
CA ALA A 477 -24.24 9.25 -12.80
C ALA A 477 -23.46 7.98 -12.40
N ILE A 478 -22.20 7.91 -12.85
CA ILE A 478 -21.23 6.88 -12.44
C ILE A 478 -19.98 7.59 -11.93
N VAL A 479 -19.54 7.22 -10.73
CA VAL A 479 -18.35 7.75 -10.07
C VAL A 479 -17.43 6.59 -9.70
N TRP A 480 -16.15 6.66 -10.07
CA TRP A 480 -15.12 5.78 -9.54
C TRP A 480 -14.36 6.51 -8.43
N ALA A 481 -14.15 5.83 -7.29
CA ALA A 481 -13.52 6.42 -6.12
C ALA A 481 -12.29 5.64 -5.62
N GLY A 482 -11.85 4.63 -6.36
CA GLY A 482 -10.66 3.86 -6.00
C GLY A 482 -10.81 3.13 -4.66
N TYR A 483 -9.69 3.07 -3.94
CA TYR A 483 -9.65 2.94 -2.49
C TYR A 483 -9.34 4.34 -1.92
N PRO A 484 -10.34 5.05 -1.36
CA PRO A 484 -10.25 6.50 -1.13
C PRO A 484 -9.62 6.92 0.21
N GLY A 485 -8.95 6.02 0.92
CA GLY A 485 -8.30 6.30 2.21
C GLY A 485 -9.28 6.47 3.36
N GLU A 486 -8.76 6.72 4.56
CA GLU A 486 -9.56 6.68 5.81
C GLU A 486 -10.67 7.73 5.86
N ARG A 487 -10.50 8.85 5.16
CA ARG A 487 -11.49 9.94 5.01
C ARG A 487 -12.27 9.88 3.71
N GLY A 488 -12.20 8.76 2.98
CA GLY A 488 -12.77 8.63 1.65
C GLY A 488 -14.27 8.87 1.56
N GLY A 489 -15.04 8.51 2.59
CA GLY A 489 -16.46 8.82 2.67
C GLY A 489 -16.75 10.33 2.73
N ASP A 490 -15.92 11.11 3.42
CA ASP A 490 -16.06 12.59 3.43
C ASP A 490 -15.86 13.13 2.00
N ALA A 491 -14.78 12.72 1.34
CA ALA A 491 -14.46 13.15 -0.02
C ALA A 491 -15.53 12.76 -1.06
N LEU A 492 -16.04 11.52 -0.99
CA LEU A 492 -17.14 11.06 -1.84
C LEU A 492 -18.39 11.93 -1.66
N ALA A 493 -18.78 12.19 -0.42
CA ALA A 493 -19.97 13.01 -0.16
C ALA A 493 -19.77 14.47 -0.60
N ASP A 494 -18.57 15.03 -0.44
CA ASP A 494 -18.24 16.38 -0.92
C ASP A 494 -18.34 16.46 -2.46
N VAL A 495 -17.91 15.43 -3.18
CA VAL A 495 -18.08 15.29 -4.64
C VAL A 495 -19.55 15.15 -5.02
N LEU A 496 -20.29 14.23 -4.39
CA LEU A 496 -21.68 13.95 -4.75
C LEU A 496 -22.62 15.12 -4.48
N TYR A 497 -22.34 15.96 -3.46
CA TYR A 497 -23.11 17.18 -3.17
C TYR A 497 -22.47 18.49 -3.69
N GLY A 498 -21.39 18.40 -4.47
CA GLY A 498 -20.78 19.57 -5.14
C GLY A 498 -20.07 20.57 -4.23
N SER A 499 -19.71 20.16 -3.00
CA SER A 499 -18.75 20.91 -2.17
C SER A 499 -17.33 20.77 -2.69
N TYR A 500 -17.08 19.78 -3.56
CA TYR A 500 -15.89 19.65 -4.38
C TYR A 500 -16.27 19.24 -5.81
N ASN A 501 -15.53 19.69 -6.82
CA ASN A 501 -15.76 19.33 -8.22
C ASN A 501 -14.69 18.31 -8.68
N PRO A 502 -15.05 17.04 -8.95
CA PRO A 502 -14.09 16.00 -9.34
C PRO A 502 -13.38 16.35 -10.65
N GLY A 503 -12.06 16.24 -10.65
CA GLY A 503 -11.23 16.63 -11.77
C GLY A 503 -10.74 15.43 -12.58
N ARG A 504 -11.14 15.37 -13.86
CA ARG A 504 -10.51 14.55 -14.92
C ARG A 504 -10.79 13.03 -14.81
N ILE A 505 -10.14 12.28 -15.71
CA ILE A 505 -10.47 10.89 -16.09
C ILE A 505 -9.48 9.90 -15.44
N GLN A 506 -9.95 8.70 -15.11
CA GLN A 506 -9.18 7.60 -14.53
C GLN A 506 -8.14 7.01 -15.51
N TYR A 507 -6.99 6.59 -14.99
CA TYR A 507 -5.87 5.98 -15.76
C TYR A 507 -5.70 4.47 -15.54
N ALA A 508 -6.73 3.80 -15.05
CA ALA A 508 -6.96 2.39 -15.35
C ALA A 508 -8.10 2.38 -16.37
N VAL A 509 -7.80 2.04 -17.62
CA VAL A 509 -8.81 2.07 -18.68
C VAL A 509 -9.93 1.08 -18.33
N PHE A 510 -11.18 1.52 -18.45
CA PHE A 510 -12.30 0.58 -18.51
C PHE A 510 -12.21 -0.19 -19.82
N TYR A 511 -11.49 -1.30 -19.79
CA TYR A 511 -11.41 -2.23 -20.92
C TYR A 511 -12.83 -2.75 -21.21
N HIS A 512 -13.47 -2.21 -22.25
CA HIS A 512 -14.67 -2.83 -22.80
C HIS A 512 -14.35 -4.30 -23.11
N THR A 513 -15.30 -5.19 -22.82
CA THR A 513 -15.19 -6.64 -23.01
C THR A 513 -15.11 -7.09 -24.48
N LEU A 514 -14.81 -6.16 -25.39
CA LEU A 514 -14.39 -6.40 -26.77
C LEU A 514 -12.97 -6.98 -26.82
N SER A 515 -12.89 -8.25 -26.47
CA SER A 515 -11.98 -9.23 -27.06
C SER A 515 -10.50 -9.17 -26.65
N ILE A 516 -10.22 -9.77 -25.48
CA ILE A 516 -8.91 -10.39 -25.19
C ILE A 516 -8.63 -11.57 -26.17
N SER A 517 -9.66 -12.11 -26.84
CA SER A 517 -9.56 -13.20 -27.83
C SER A 517 -8.79 -12.81 -29.10
N THR A 518 -9.05 -11.63 -29.68
CA THR A 518 -8.52 -11.24 -31.00
C THR A 518 -7.07 -10.77 -31.01
N ARG A 519 -6.43 -10.56 -29.84
CA ARG A 519 -4.98 -10.32 -29.79
C ARG A 519 -4.14 -11.60 -29.95
N ARG A 520 -4.74 -12.79 -29.98
CA ARG A 520 -4.00 -14.04 -30.33
C ARG A 520 -3.77 -14.23 -31.83
N SER A 521 -4.57 -13.64 -32.72
CA SER A 521 -4.41 -13.80 -34.17
C SER A 521 -3.47 -12.77 -34.82
N ALA A 522 -3.11 -11.70 -34.11
CA ALA A 522 -2.25 -10.63 -34.63
C ALA A 522 -0.74 -10.87 -34.44
N LEU A 523 -0.34 -11.96 -33.77
CA LEU A 523 1.06 -12.30 -33.45
C LEU A 523 1.60 -13.50 -34.26
N THR A 524 0.91 -13.91 -35.33
CA THR A 524 1.30 -15.05 -36.18
C THR A 524 1.40 -14.70 -37.67
N GLN A 525 1.54 -13.43 -38.02
CA GLN A 525 1.85 -12.97 -39.38
C GLN A 525 3.02 -11.97 -39.37
N GLU A 526 4.22 -12.45 -39.04
CA GLU A 526 5.43 -11.92 -39.66
C GLU A 526 5.54 -12.49 -41.08
N GLU A 527 4.82 -11.90 -42.03
CA GLU A 527 5.23 -12.00 -43.44
C GLU A 527 6.42 -11.05 -43.65
N GLY A 528 7.58 -11.63 -43.95
CA GLY A 528 8.83 -10.91 -43.91
C GLY A 528 8.98 -9.83 -44.97
N PHE A 529 9.63 -8.73 -44.59
CA PHE A 529 10.35 -7.86 -45.52
C PHE A 529 11.83 -7.77 -45.13
N ARG A 530 12.65 -7.53 -46.15
CA ARG A 530 14.12 -7.66 -46.15
C ARG A 530 14.85 -6.49 -45.51
#